data_AF-A0A936CZ42-F1
#
_entry.id   AF-A0A936CZ42-F1
#
_cell.length_a   1.000
_cell.length_b   1.000
_cell.length_c   1.000
_cell.angle_alpha   90.00
_cell.angle_beta   90.00
_cell.angle_gamma   90.00
#
_symmetry.space_group_name_H-M   'P 1'
#
loop_
_entity.id
_entity.type
_entity.pdbx_description
1 polymer ?
#
loop_
_entity_poly.entity_id
_entity_poly.type
_entity_poly.pdbx_seq_one_letter_code
_entity_poly.pdbx_strand_id
1 'polypeptide(L)'
;MGIIGRLEPVNVDILNMAAILIQQQPDKWHFHVIGDGKLKDQLKDYSNNLDISQHVTYHGHRKDIPSCIVALDAIIMCSDHEEHL
;
A
#
# COMPACT_ATOMS: atom_id res chain seq x y z
N MET A 1 -8.37 3.47 -0.04
CA MET A 1 -7.99 2.17 -0.67
C MET A 1 -6.91 1.47 0.17
N GLY A 2 -6.92 0.14 0.22
CA GLY A 2 -5.93 -0.64 0.96
C GLY A 2 -5.00 -1.46 0.06
N ILE A 3 -3.73 -1.52 0.42
CA ILE A 3 -2.70 -2.36 -0.19
C ILE A 3 -2.33 -3.40 0.84
N ILE A 4 -2.70 -4.66 0.60
CA ILE A 4 -2.53 -5.74 1.56
C ILE A 4 -1.60 -6.80 0.97
N GLY A 5 -0.52 -7.11 1.69
CA GLY A 5 0.43 -8.15 1.27
C GLY A 5 1.83 -7.93 1.82
N ARG A 6 2.76 -8.77 1.37
CA ARG A 6 4.18 -8.62 1.65
C ARG A 6 4.73 -7.41 0.88
N LEU A 7 5.59 -6.63 1.53
CA LEU A 7 6.18 -5.43 0.93
C LEU A 7 7.37 -5.82 0.04
N GLU A 8 7.05 -5.92 -1.24
CA GLU A 8 7.80 -6.48 -2.37
C GLU A 8 7.94 -5.42 -3.50
N PRO A 9 8.80 -5.63 -4.53
CA PRO A 9 9.06 -4.60 -5.53
C PRO A 9 7.81 -4.13 -6.30
N VAL A 10 6.82 -5.01 -6.48
CA VAL A 10 5.52 -4.71 -7.11
C VAL A 10 4.75 -3.59 -6.39
N ASN A 11 5.03 -3.33 -5.11
CA ASN A 11 4.38 -2.25 -4.38
C ASN A 11 4.84 -0.86 -4.83
N VAL A 12 5.97 -0.74 -5.52
CA VAL A 12 6.46 0.51 -6.11
C VAL A 12 5.49 1.01 -7.19
N ASP A 13 5.04 0.12 -8.07
CA ASP A 13 4.10 0.46 -9.16
C ASP A 13 2.76 0.95 -8.60
N ILE A 14 2.34 0.41 -7.45
CA ILE A 14 1.12 0.85 -6.78
C ILE A 14 1.28 2.26 -6.21
N LEU A 15 2.44 2.60 -5.65
CA LEU A 15 2.70 3.96 -5.19
C LEU A 15 2.76 4.96 -6.35
N ASN A 16 3.26 4.56 -7.52
CA ASN A 16 3.19 5.38 -8.73
C ASN A 16 1.75 5.61 -9.18
N MET A 17 0.93 4.57 -9.20
CA MET A 17 -0.50 4.70 -9.49
C MET A 17 -1.20 5.61 -8.46
N ALA A 18 -0.88 5.45 -7.17
CA ALA A 18 -1.41 6.30 -6.10
C ALA A 18 -1.06 7.77 -6.32
N ALA A 19 0.18 8.08 -6.72
CA ALA A 19 0.60 9.44 -7.02
C ALA A 19 -0.23 10.08 -8.14
N ILE A 20 -0.49 9.34 -9.22
CA ILE A 20 -1.33 9.82 -10.33
C ILE A 20 -2.76 10.11 -9.86
N LEU A 21 -3.35 9.20 -9.07
CA LEU A 21 -4.72 9.37 -8.56
C LEU A 21 -4.83 10.56 -7.61
N ILE A 22 -3.88 10.71 -6.68
CA ILE A 22 -3.82 11.82 -5.73
C ILE A 22 -3.65 13.15 -6.46
N GLN A 23 -2.77 13.22 -7.46
CA GLN A 23 -2.56 14.45 -8.24
C GLN A 23 -3.84 14.90 -8.95
N GLN A 24 -4.65 13.95 -9.43
CA GLN A 24 -5.91 14.27 -10.10
C GLN A 24 -7.01 14.71 -9.12
N GLN A 25 -7.09 14.09 -7.93
CA GLN A 25 -8.16 14.33 -6.95
C GLN A 25 -7.63 14.17 -5.51
N PRO A 26 -6.87 15.13 -4.97
CA PRO A 26 -6.09 14.96 -3.74
C PRO A 26 -6.95 14.69 -2.50
N ASP A 27 -8.15 15.27 -2.44
CA ASP A 27 -9.06 15.12 -1.30
C ASP A 27 -9.85 13.80 -1.27
N LYS A 28 -9.74 12.97 -2.31
CA LYS A 28 -10.50 11.72 -2.43
C LYS A 28 -9.71 10.47 -2.11
N TRP A 29 -8.39 10.55 -2.13
CA TRP A 29 -7.55 9.37 -2.06
C TRP A 29 -6.71 9.34 -0.80
N HIS A 30 -6.90 8.27 -0.04
CA HIS A 30 -6.01 7.88 1.04
C HIS A 30 -5.69 6.39 0.92
N PHE A 31 -4.41 6.05 1.05
CA PHE A 31 -3.90 4.69 0.86
C PHE A 31 -3.45 4.10 2.19
N HIS A 32 -3.92 2.89 2.49
CA HIS A 32 -3.54 2.15 3.69
C HIS A 32 -2.69 0.96 3.30
N VAL A 33 -1.40 0.98 3.64
CA VAL A 33 -0.47 -0.13 3.40
C VAL A 33 -0.45 -1.02 4.64
N ILE A 34 -0.90 -2.26 4.49
CA ILE A 34 -1.03 -3.25 5.57
C ILE A 34 -0.22 -4.48 5.20
N GLY A 35 0.74 -4.81 6.06
CA GLY A 35 1.73 -5.84 5.78
C GLY A 35 3.13 -5.38 6.16
N ASP A 36 4.07 -6.29 6.01
CA ASP A 36 5.48 -6.04 6.31
C ASP A 36 6.35 -6.73 5.25
N GLY A 37 7.64 -6.41 5.26
CA GLY A 37 8.59 -6.93 4.28
C GLY A 37 9.86 -6.11 4.25
N LYS A 38 10.88 -6.65 3.60
CA LYS A 38 12.22 -6.05 3.55
C LYS A 38 12.24 -4.67 2.90
N LEU A 39 11.24 -4.34 2.08
CA LEU A 39 11.16 -3.07 1.35
C LEU A 39 10.32 -2.01 2.07
N LYS A 40 9.85 -2.25 3.29
CA LYS A 40 9.00 -1.31 4.03
C LYS A 40 9.56 0.11 4.08
N ASP A 41 10.82 0.24 4.48
CA ASP A 41 11.46 1.55 4.63
C ASP A 41 11.71 2.19 3.26
N GLN A 42 12.07 1.39 2.25
CA GLN A 42 12.22 1.87 0.87
C GLN A 42 10.91 2.39 0.29
N LEU A 43 9.78 1.73 0.55
CA LEU A 43 8.46 2.18 0.10
C LEU A 43 8.03 3.47 0.81
N LYS A 44 8.36 3.62 2.10
CA LYS A 44 8.14 4.88 2.82
C LYS A 44 8.93 6.03 2.21
N ASP A 45 10.23 5.83 2.01
CA ASP A 45 11.10 6.81 1.36
C ASP A 45 10.60 7.13 -0.06
N TYR A 46 10.13 6.12 -0.80
CA TYR A 46 9.57 6.31 -2.12
C TYR A 46 8.29 7.16 -2.09
N SER A 47 7.38 6.91 -1.14
CA SER A 47 6.18 7.76 -0.97
C SER A 47 6.50 9.20 -0.56
N ASN A 48 7.61 9.42 0.17
CA ASN A 48 8.12 10.76 0.44
C ASN A 48 8.67 11.41 -0.83
N ASN A 49 9.45 10.69 -1.63
CA ASN A 49 10.01 11.19 -2.89
C ASN A 49 8.94 11.52 -3.95
N LEU A 50 7.78 10.85 -3.86
CA LEU A 50 6.59 11.15 -4.67
C LEU A 50 5.72 12.27 -4.10
N ASP A 51 6.08 12.87 -2.95
CA ASP A 51 5.31 13.91 -2.25
C ASP A 51 3.88 13.48 -1.83
N ILE A 52 3.64 12.18 -1.68
CA ILE A 52 2.33 11.62 -1.31
C ILE A 52 2.28 11.02 0.08
N SER A 53 3.33 11.13 0.88
CA SER A 53 3.41 10.49 2.20
C SER A 53 2.29 10.88 3.16
N GLN A 54 1.76 12.09 3.04
CA GLN A 54 0.58 12.56 3.79
C GLN A 54 -0.72 11.81 3.44
N HIS A 55 -0.79 11.20 2.25
CA HIS A 55 -1.93 10.41 1.76
C HIS A 55 -1.71 8.89 1.91
N VAL A 56 -0.60 8.47 2.53
CA VAL A 56 -0.25 7.05 2.69
C VAL A 56 0.00 6.73 4.16
N THR A 57 -0.76 5.79 4.71
CA THR A 57 -0.55 5.29 6.07
C THR A 57 -0.05 3.85 6.06
N TYR A 58 1.13 3.64 6.62
CA TYR A 58 1.73 2.32 6.80
C TYR A 58 1.36 1.74 8.17
N HIS A 59 0.54 0.70 8.19
CA HIS A 59 0.06 0.03 9.41
C HIS A 59 1.00 -1.07 9.91
N GLY A 60 1.98 -1.48 9.09
CA GLY A 60 2.82 -2.64 9.36
C GLY A 60 2.03 -3.95 9.36
N HIS A 61 2.62 -5.00 9.94
CA HIS A 61 1.96 -6.30 10.07
C HIS A 61 0.73 -6.20 11.00
N ARG A 62 -0.43 -6.65 10.50
CA ARG A 62 -1.70 -6.72 11.25
C ARG A 62 -2.19 -8.16 11.28
N LYS A 63 -2.65 -8.60 12.46
CA LYS A 63 -3.24 -9.94 12.65
C LYS A 63 -4.75 -9.96 12.37
N ASP A 64 -5.37 -8.79 12.42
CA ASP A 64 -6.80 -8.55 12.26
C ASP A 64 -7.16 -8.08 10.83
N ILE A 65 -6.58 -8.74 9.82
CA ILE A 65 -6.80 -8.42 8.40
C ILE A 65 -8.29 -8.34 8.02
N PRO A 66 -9.18 -9.25 8.46
CA PRO A 66 -10.61 -9.13 8.13
C PRO A 66 -11.23 -7.80 8.58
N SER A 67 -10.87 -7.30 9.77
CA SER A 67 -11.35 -6.01 10.27
C SER A 67 -10.82 -4.85 9.44
N CYS A 68 -9.56 -4.93 8.99
CA CYS A 68 -9.00 -3.92 8.09
C CYS A 68 -9.73 -3.90 6.74
N ILE A 69 -10.03 -5.07 6.18
CA ILE A 69 -10.75 -5.21 4.90
C ILE A 69 -12.10 -4.51 4.93
N VAL A 70 -12.87 -4.70 6.02
CA VAL A 70 -14.19 -4.09 6.18
C VAL A 70 -14.14 -2.56 6.26
N ALA A 71 -13.02 -1.99 6.72
CA ALA A 71 -12.84 -0.55 6.86
C ALA A 71 -12.36 0.15 5.57
N LEU A 72 -12.15 -0.59 4.48
CA LEU A 72 -11.59 -0.07 3.23
C LEU A 72 -12.62 -0.07 2.10
N ASP A 73 -12.60 0.97 1.25
CA ASP A 73 -13.50 1.07 0.09
C ASP A 73 -13.16 0.05 -1.01
N ALA A 74 -11.87 -0.26 -1.15
CA ALA A 74 -11.33 -1.20 -2.14
C ALA A 74 -9.96 -1.69 -1.69
N ILE A 75 -9.57 -2.87 -2.16
CA ILE A 75 -8.31 -3.54 -1.79
C ILE A 75 -7.55 -3.93 -3.05
N ILE A 76 -6.24 -3.71 -3.01
CA ILE A 76 -5.26 -4.24 -3.94
C ILE A 76 -4.46 -5.30 -3.18
N MET A 77 -4.55 -6.54 -3.63
CA MET A 77 -3.73 -7.64 -3.12
C MET A 77 -2.63 -7.94 -4.11
N CYS A 78 -1.38 -7.74 -3.70
CA CYS A 78 -0.22 -8.20 -4.46
C CYS A 78 -0.05 -9.68 -4.16
N SER A 79 -0.43 -10.56 -5.10
CA SER A 79 -0.15 -11.98 -4.95
C SER A 79 1.34 -12.23 -5.14
N ASP A 80 1.99 -12.79 -4.14
CA ASP A 80 3.24 -13.52 -4.30
C ASP A 80 2.84 -14.92 -4.81
N HIS A 81 2.74 -15.13 -6.12
CA HIS A 81 2.84 -16.49 -6.68
C HIS A 81 4.35 -16.81 -6.62
N GLU A 82 4.88 -17.81 -5.92
CA GLU A 82 4.53 -19.24 -5.94
C GLU A 82 4.79 -19.92 -4.56
N GLU A 83 3.78 -20.59 -3.98
CA GLU A 83 4.04 -21.78 -3.15
C GLU A 83 4.44 -22.90 -4.11
N HIS A 84 5.75 -23.11 -4.31
CA HIS A 84 6.23 -24.39 -4.84
C HIS A 84 6.14 -25.42 -3.72
N LEU A 85 5.06 -26.21 -3.75
CA LEU A 85 4.99 -27.54 -3.14
C LEU A 85 5.93 -28.51 -3.87
#